data_AF-B7QN71-F1
#
_entry.id   AF-B7QN71-F1
#
_cell.length_a   1.000
_cell.length_b   1.000
_cell.length_c   1.000
_cell.angle_alpha   90.00
_cell.angle_beta   90.00
_cell.angle_gamma   90.00
#
_symmetry.space_group_name_H-M   'P 1'
#
loop_
_entity.id
_entity.type
_entity.pdbx_description
1 polymer ?
#
loop_
_entity_poly.entity_id
_entity_poly.type
_entity_poly.pdbx_seq_one_letter_code
_entity_poly.pdbx_strand_id
1 'polypeptide(L)'
;METLRATTPDVLTTILSLRDPRVKNWETMDNPMYMFVLLTSYLYVAKSLGPRYMKDKDPYELKGVIMVYNLFQVLANVYFLSQIFYHSFYAAGYSLFCQGLTYSTDPHAISLLNALYWYLWVRVADFLDTIFFIMKKKFTHITVLHVVHHTIVVFSGWMFLQFGGDGQVVFGVCLNSFVHIIMYTYYFLACLGPSVQKYLWWKRYLTRVQIGQFIVIIAHALIPIFVDCGYPRVLICVAIPQVVLILGLFVNFYVQSYIKRRNAGADKTTKMSSAQDGASMNGAVKGMDKKKS
;
A
#
# COMPACT_ATOMS: atom_id res chain seq x y z
N MET A 1 11.90 -27.19 51.59
CA MET A 1 11.96 -27.31 50.12
C MET A 1 11.40 -26.03 49.50
N GLU A 2 11.97 -24.89 49.88
CA GLU A 2 11.84 -23.63 49.16
C GLU A 2 13.11 -23.47 48.33
N THR A 3 13.02 -22.75 47.21
CA THR A 3 14.05 -22.51 46.18
C THR A 3 14.12 -23.55 45.07
N LEU A 4 13.31 -23.34 44.02
CA LEU A 4 13.60 -23.64 42.59
C LEU A 4 12.38 -23.30 41.69
N ARG A 5 11.81 -22.10 41.84
CA ARG A 5 11.04 -21.46 40.77
C ARG A 5 11.77 -20.18 40.37
N ALA A 6 12.91 -20.34 39.71
CA ALA A 6 13.44 -19.31 38.84
C ALA A 6 12.48 -19.25 37.64
N THR A 7 11.48 -18.39 37.74
CA THR A 7 10.51 -18.13 36.68
C THR A 7 11.28 -17.51 35.52
N THR A 8 11.60 -18.30 34.51
CA THR A 8 11.86 -17.77 33.16
C THR A 8 10.69 -16.84 32.85
N PRO A 9 10.92 -15.54 32.56
CA PRO A 9 9.82 -14.67 32.18
C PRO A 9 9.15 -15.30 30.96
N ASP A 10 7.85 -15.57 31.07
CA ASP A 10 7.03 -16.07 29.98
C ASP A 10 7.30 -15.20 28.74
N VAL A 11 7.46 -15.80 27.57
CA VAL A 11 7.83 -15.09 26.33
C VAL A 11 6.87 -13.92 26.09
N LEU A 12 5.60 -14.10 26.44
CA LEU A 12 4.58 -13.06 26.39
C LEU A 12 4.92 -11.87 27.31
N THR A 13 5.33 -12.11 28.56
CA THR A 13 5.72 -11.02 29.49
C THR A 13 6.95 -10.25 29.00
N THR A 14 7.91 -10.95 28.37
CA THR A 14 9.08 -10.31 27.77
C THR A 14 8.67 -9.42 26.59
N ILE A 15 7.81 -9.92 25.69
CA ILE A 15 7.31 -9.12 24.54
C ILE A 15 6.50 -7.92 25.02
N LEU A 16 5.63 -8.10 26.02
CA LEU A 16 4.84 -7.00 26.56
C LEU A 16 5.70 -5.93 27.23
N SER A 17 6.85 -6.29 27.81
CA SER A 17 7.79 -5.33 28.40
C SER A 17 8.50 -4.44 27.38
N LEU A 18 8.54 -4.83 26.11
CA LEU A 18 9.13 -4.05 25.02
C LEU A 18 8.16 -3.01 24.42
N ARG A 19 6.90 -2.99 24.89
CA ARG A 19 5.89 -2.05 24.37
C ARG A 19 6.23 -0.62 24.77
N ASP A 20 5.98 0.30 23.86
CA ASP A 20 6.09 1.74 24.10
C ASP A 20 5.11 2.14 25.21
N PRO A 21 5.62 2.60 26.37
CA PRO A 21 4.76 2.94 27.50
C PRO A 21 3.81 4.11 27.19
N ARG A 22 4.14 4.96 26.20
CA ARG A 22 3.37 6.16 25.84
C ARG A 22 2.01 5.82 25.24
N VAL A 23 1.87 4.65 24.60
CA VAL A 23 0.63 4.23 23.92
C VAL A 23 -0.16 3.17 24.69
N LYS A 24 0.32 2.75 25.87
CA LYS A 24 -0.25 1.64 26.64
C LYS A 24 -1.75 1.78 26.92
N ASN A 25 -2.20 3.00 27.24
CA ASN A 25 -3.59 3.27 27.63
C ASN A 25 -4.48 3.73 26.47
N TRP A 26 -4.04 3.61 25.22
CA TRP A 26 -4.84 3.99 24.06
C TRP A 26 -5.81 2.86 23.70
N GLU A 27 -7.05 3.23 23.33
CA GLU A 27 -8.22 2.35 23.25
C GLU A 27 -8.02 1.07 22.42
N THR A 28 -7.15 1.10 21.40
CA THR A 28 -6.87 -0.05 20.51
C THR A 28 -5.43 -0.54 20.53
N MET A 29 -4.60 0.06 21.38
CA MET A 29 -3.21 -0.35 21.55
C MET A 29 -3.07 -1.34 22.70
N ASP A 30 -3.89 -1.25 23.76
CA ASP A 30 -3.75 -2.12 24.92
C ASP A 30 -3.97 -3.62 24.60
N ASN A 31 -5.06 -3.92 23.89
CA ASN A 31 -5.46 -5.30 23.61
C ASN A 31 -5.20 -5.70 22.13
N PRO A 32 -4.29 -6.65 21.85
CA PRO A 32 -3.98 -7.10 20.49
C PRO A 32 -5.18 -7.77 19.78
N MET A 33 -6.20 -8.21 20.53
CA MET A 33 -7.40 -8.82 19.94
C MET A 33 -8.17 -7.85 19.04
N TYR A 34 -8.10 -6.53 19.30
CA TYR A 34 -8.73 -5.55 18.41
C TYR A 34 -8.20 -5.66 16.98
N MET A 35 -6.87 -5.75 16.82
CA MET A 35 -6.27 -5.89 15.49
C MET A 35 -6.52 -7.25 14.89
N PHE A 36 -6.50 -8.31 15.69
CA PHE A 36 -6.85 -9.65 15.19
C PHE A 36 -8.28 -9.69 14.63
N VAL A 37 -9.26 -9.17 15.38
CA VAL A 37 -10.66 -9.10 14.95
C VAL A 37 -10.83 -8.19 13.73
N LEU A 38 -10.16 -7.04 13.70
CA LEU A 38 -10.20 -6.11 12.57
C LEU A 38 -9.65 -6.75 11.27
N LEU A 39 -8.50 -7.41 11.32
CA LEU A 39 -7.89 -8.03 10.14
C LEU A 39 -8.67 -9.27 9.69
N THR A 40 -9.10 -10.11 10.62
CA THR A 40 -9.88 -11.32 10.29
C THR A 40 -11.24 -10.96 9.72
N SER A 41 -11.94 -9.97 10.29
CA SER A 41 -13.20 -9.46 9.73
C SER A 41 -12.99 -8.86 8.34
N TYR A 42 -11.94 -8.06 8.12
CA TYR A 42 -11.60 -7.55 6.79
C TYR A 42 -11.41 -8.68 5.77
N LEU A 43 -10.60 -9.69 6.10
CA LEU A 43 -10.35 -10.83 5.21
C LEU A 43 -11.63 -11.63 4.94
N TYR A 44 -12.46 -11.86 5.98
CA TYR A 44 -13.74 -12.54 5.85
C TYR A 44 -14.69 -11.80 4.92
N VAL A 45 -14.82 -10.47 5.09
CA VAL A 45 -15.61 -9.61 4.21
C VAL A 45 -15.06 -9.64 2.78
N ALA A 46 -13.75 -9.48 2.63
CA ALA A 46 -13.09 -9.36 1.32
C ALA A 46 -13.17 -10.64 0.48
N LYS A 47 -13.05 -11.82 1.12
CA LYS A 47 -12.93 -13.11 0.42
C LYS A 47 -14.18 -13.97 0.45
N SER A 48 -15.08 -13.76 1.41
CA SER A 48 -16.24 -14.65 1.60
C SER A 48 -17.55 -13.90 1.64
N LEU A 49 -17.80 -13.10 2.68
CA LEU A 49 -19.11 -12.50 2.93
C LEU A 49 -19.51 -11.52 1.82
N GLY A 50 -18.61 -10.62 1.41
CA GLY A 50 -18.88 -9.61 0.40
C GLY A 50 -19.23 -10.19 -0.97
N PRO A 51 -18.40 -11.08 -1.56
CA PRO A 51 -18.73 -11.74 -2.82
C PRO A 51 -20.03 -12.56 -2.77
N ARG A 52 -20.30 -13.25 -1.65
CA ARG A 52 -21.57 -13.98 -1.44
C ARG A 52 -22.77 -13.05 -1.40
N TYR A 53 -22.68 -11.96 -0.64
CA TYR A 53 -23.72 -10.95 -0.54
C TYR A 53 -24.05 -10.29 -1.89
N MET A 54 -23.04 -10.07 -2.73
CA MET A 54 -23.20 -9.44 -4.04
C MET A 54 -23.60 -10.42 -5.15
N LYS A 55 -23.67 -11.72 -4.91
CA LYS A 55 -23.91 -12.73 -5.95
C LYS A 55 -25.16 -12.40 -6.78
N ASP A 56 -26.28 -12.19 -6.08
CA ASP A 56 -27.61 -12.02 -6.67
C ASP A 56 -28.10 -10.56 -6.71
N LYS A 57 -27.17 -9.59 -6.57
CA LYS A 57 -27.47 -8.14 -6.58
C LYS A 57 -26.81 -7.44 -7.75
N ASP A 58 -27.41 -6.38 -8.25
CA ASP A 58 -26.76 -5.53 -9.24
C ASP A 58 -25.64 -4.67 -8.63
N PRO A 59 -24.63 -4.25 -9.41
CA PRO A 59 -23.60 -3.33 -8.94
C PRO A 59 -24.22 -2.02 -8.43
N TYR A 60 -23.76 -1.55 -7.27
CA TYR A 60 -24.25 -0.29 -6.72
C TYR A 60 -23.67 0.94 -7.43
N GLU A 61 -24.50 1.97 -7.61
CA GLU A 61 -24.11 3.28 -8.11
C GLU A 61 -23.56 4.18 -6.99
N LEU A 62 -22.30 3.92 -6.61
CA LEU A 62 -21.61 4.59 -5.50
C LEU A 62 -20.68 5.73 -5.95
N LYS A 63 -20.88 6.32 -7.13
CA LYS A 63 -19.96 7.32 -7.71
C LYS A 63 -19.69 8.48 -6.75
N GLY A 64 -20.74 9.10 -6.21
CA GLY A 64 -20.62 10.23 -5.28
C GLY A 64 -19.92 9.86 -3.97
N VAL A 65 -20.25 8.69 -3.40
CA VAL A 65 -19.62 8.19 -2.17
C VAL A 65 -18.12 7.95 -2.38
N ILE A 66 -17.74 7.31 -3.48
CA ILE A 66 -16.33 7.05 -3.82
C ILE A 66 -15.58 8.36 -4.07
N MET A 67 -16.22 9.37 -4.67
CA MET A 67 -15.62 10.70 -4.84
C MET A 67 -15.32 11.37 -3.50
N VAL A 68 -16.31 11.41 -2.59
CA VAL A 68 -16.13 12.00 -1.25
C VAL A 68 -15.05 11.25 -0.48
N TYR A 69 -15.05 9.92 -0.54
CA TYR A 69 -14.03 9.09 0.09
C TYR A 69 -12.62 9.37 -0.45
N ASN A 70 -12.44 9.42 -1.78
CA ASN A 70 -11.13 9.69 -2.37
C ASN A 70 -10.64 11.10 -2.00
N LEU A 71 -11.55 12.09 -1.96
CA LEU A 71 -11.22 13.45 -1.52
C LEU A 71 -10.82 13.47 -0.03
N PHE A 72 -11.59 12.79 0.82
CA PHE A 72 -11.25 12.61 2.23
C PHE A 72 -9.86 11.99 2.39
N GLN A 73 -9.55 10.93 1.65
CA GLN A 73 -8.24 10.30 1.67
C GLN A 73 -7.14 11.27 1.28
N VAL A 74 -7.31 12.07 0.23
CA VAL A 74 -6.33 13.11 -0.14
C VAL A 74 -6.11 14.09 1.01
N LEU A 75 -7.18 14.65 1.57
CA LEU A 75 -7.10 15.65 2.64
C LEU A 75 -6.50 15.09 3.93
N ALA A 76 -6.90 13.87 4.32
CA ALA A 76 -6.35 13.18 5.48
C ALA A 76 -4.85 12.92 5.31
N ASN A 77 -4.41 12.46 4.14
CA ASN A 77 -2.99 12.24 3.88
C ASN A 77 -2.18 13.53 3.88
N VAL A 78 -2.71 14.63 3.33
CA VAL A 78 -2.08 15.95 3.41
C VAL A 78 -1.94 16.38 4.87
N TYR A 79 -3.02 16.30 5.64
CA TYR A 79 -3.04 16.68 7.05
C TYR A 79 -2.02 15.89 7.87
N PHE A 80 -2.05 14.56 7.81
CA PHE A 80 -1.14 13.73 8.59
C PHE A 80 0.30 13.84 8.11
N LEU A 81 0.56 13.97 6.80
CA LEU A 81 1.90 14.27 6.30
C LEU A 81 2.43 15.56 6.91
N SER A 82 1.64 16.64 6.91
CA SER A 82 2.05 17.92 7.49
C SER A 82 2.30 17.82 8.99
N GLN A 83 1.42 17.16 9.74
CA GLN A 83 1.56 16.98 11.19
C GLN A 83 2.79 16.14 11.55
N ILE A 84 2.95 14.98 10.91
CA ILE A 84 4.07 14.07 11.15
C ILE A 84 5.39 14.75 10.78
N PHE A 85 5.45 15.43 9.63
CA PHE A 85 6.66 16.12 9.19
C PHE A 85 7.02 17.30 10.11
N TYR A 86 6.04 18.09 10.53
CA TYR A 86 6.24 19.21 11.44
C TYR A 86 6.77 18.73 12.79
N HIS A 87 6.13 17.74 13.42
CA HIS A 87 6.52 17.29 14.75
C HIS A 87 7.85 16.52 14.76
N SER A 88 8.18 15.77 13.71
CA SER A 88 9.43 15.00 13.65
C SER A 88 10.61 15.82 13.13
N PHE A 89 10.55 16.33 11.90
CA PHE A 89 11.72 16.94 11.26
C PHE A 89 11.90 18.42 11.58
N TYR A 90 10.81 19.18 11.70
CA TYR A 90 10.90 20.62 11.95
C TYR A 90 11.03 20.96 13.43
N ALA A 91 10.12 20.45 14.27
CA ALA A 91 10.07 20.77 15.69
C ALA A 91 11.09 19.96 16.52
N ALA A 92 11.14 18.64 16.32
CA ALA A 92 12.06 17.76 17.05
C ALA A 92 13.44 17.60 16.38
N GLY A 93 13.64 18.16 15.18
CA GLY A 93 14.93 18.18 14.49
C GLY A 93 15.46 16.82 14.07
N TYR A 94 14.58 15.89 13.69
CA TYR A 94 14.98 14.53 13.33
C TYR A 94 15.96 14.52 12.14
N SER A 95 16.96 13.66 12.23
CA SER A 95 17.85 13.40 11.11
C SER A 95 17.09 12.63 10.02
N LEU A 96 17.05 13.19 8.82
CA LEU A 96 16.52 12.50 7.64
C LEU A 96 17.37 11.28 7.24
N PHE A 97 18.61 11.19 7.71
CA PHE A 97 19.54 10.11 7.37
C PHE A 97 19.44 8.94 8.34
N CYS A 98 19.66 9.16 9.64
CA CYS A 98 19.60 8.11 10.67
C CYS A 98 19.05 8.69 11.96
N GLN A 99 17.90 8.17 12.40
CA GLN A 99 17.21 8.62 13.61
C GLN A 99 16.86 7.44 14.52
N GLY A 100 17.36 7.50 15.76
CA GLY A 100 17.06 6.53 16.81
C GLY A 100 15.71 6.71 17.47
N LEU A 101 15.41 5.80 18.39
CA LEU A 101 14.24 5.87 19.27
C LEU A 101 14.60 6.59 20.56
N THR A 102 13.80 7.60 20.93
CA THR A 102 14.05 8.42 22.13
C THR A 102 13.05 8.15 23.25
N TYR A 103 11.88 7.57 22.94
CA TYR A 103 10.74 7.40 23.86
C TYR A 103 10.39 8.66 24.66
N SER A 104 10.71 9.82 24.10
CA SER A 104 10.50 11.10 24.77
C SER A 104 9.01 11.37 24.97
N THR A 105 8.70 12.04 26.08
CA THR A 105 7.35 12.47 26.45
C THR A 105 7.14 13.97 26.22
N ASP A 106 8.05 14.60 25.49
CA ASP A 106 7.90 15.99 25.08
C ASP A 106 6.60 16.18 24.25
N PRO A 107 6.02 17.39 24.26
CA PRO A 107 4.76 17.64 23.57
C PRO A 107 4.79 17.29 22.08
N HIS A 108 5.94 17.41 21.40
CA HIS A 108 6.06 17.11 19.98
C HIS A 108 6.17 15.61 19.72
N ALA A 109 6.88 14.84 20.55
CA ALA A 109 6.93 13.38 20.47
C ALA A 109 5.55 12.74 20.73
N ILE A 110 4.79 13.25 21.72
CA ILE A 110 3.42 12.79 21.97
C ILE A 110 2.49 13.17 20.81
N SER A 111 2.63 14.38 20.27
CA SER A 111 1.83 14.82 19.11
C SER A 111 2.14 14.00 17.86
N LEU A 112 3.41 13.65 17.63
CA LEU A 112 3.85 12.75 16.57
C LEU A 112 3.20 11.36 16.71
N LEU A 113 3.28 10.75 17.89
CA LEU A 113 2.65 9.45 18.15
C LEU A 113 1.13 9.51 17.95
N ASN A 114 0.48 10.59 18.40
CA ASN A 114 -0.96 10.77 18.22
C ASN A 114 -1.31 10.90 16.73
N ALA A 115 -0.52 11.65 15.97
CA ALA A 115 -0.68 11.76 14.52
C ALA A 115 -0.50 10.40 13.83
N LEU A 116 0.50 9.60 14.24
CA LEU A 116 0.72 8.25 13.72
C LEU A 116 -0.41 7.27 14.08
N TYR A 117 -0.99 7.39 15.27
CA TYR A 117 -2.16 6.62 15.69
C TYR A 117 -3.39 6.91 14.84
N TRP A 118 -3.73 8.18 14.65
CA TRP A 118 -4.84 8.53 13.78
C TRP A 118 -4.55 8.21 12.31
N TYR A 119 -3.30 8.28 11.89
CA TYR A 119 -2.89 7.84 10.57
C TYR A 119 -3.07 6.32 10.38
N LEU A 120 -2.88 5.49 11.41
CA LEU A 120 -3.24 4.07 11.35
C LEU A 120 -4.72 3.89 11.00
N TRP A 121 -5.61 4.70 11.57
CA TRP A 121 -7.04 4.67 11.23
C TRP A 121 -7.33 5.11 9.79
N VAL A 122 -6.56 6.04 9.24
CA VAL A 122 -6.61 6.34 7.80
C VAL A 122 -6.21 5.12 6.97
N ARG A 123 -5.21 4.34 7.41
CA ARG A 123 -4.84 3.06 6.75
C ARG A 123 -5.91 1.99 6.90
N VAL A 124 -6.62 1.95 8.03
CA VAL A 124 -7.80 1.08 8.19
C VAL A 124 -8.92 1.50 7.25
N ALA A 125 -9.13 2.81 7.04
CA ALA A 125 -10.10 3.32 6.09
C ALA A 125 -9.80 2.89 4.64
N ASP A 126 -8.55 2.56 4.31
CA ASP A 126 -8.20 1.98 3.00
C ASP A 126 -8.91 0.63 2.75
N PHE A 127 -9.41 -0.08 3.79
CA PHE A 127 -10.24 -1.27 3.61
C PHE A 127 -11.55 -0.98 2.86
N LEU A 128 -12.02 0.26 2.90
CA LEU A 128 -13.20 0.69 2.15
C LEU A 128 -12.98 0.56 0.64
N ASP A 129 -11.74 0.66 0.13
CA ASP A 129 -11.45 0.40 -1.29
C ASP A 129 -11.92 -0.99 -1.72
N THR A 130 -11.63 -1.99 -0.89
CA THR A 130 -12.05 -3.37 -1.12
C THR A 130 -13.58 -3.48 -1.08
N ILE A 131 -14.23 -2.79 -0.14
CA ILE A 131 -15.69 -2.77 -0.05
C ILE A 131 -16.30 -2.13 -1.30
N PHE A 132 -15.76 -1.00 -1.78
CA PHE A 132 -16.22 -0.36 -3.01
C PHE A 132 -16.03 -1.28 -4.23
N PHE A 133 -14.93 -2.01 -4.32
CA PHE A 133 -14.73 -3.00 -5.39
C PHE A 133 -15.77 -4.12 -5.32
N ILE A 134 -16.09 -4.63 -4.14
CA ILE A 134 -17.13 -5.66 -3.94
C ILE A 134 -18.49 -5.11 -4.37
N MET A 135 -18.90 -3.96 -3.83
CA MET A 135 -20.20 -3.36 -4.08
C MET A 135 -20.41 -2.98 -5.55
N LYS A 136 -19.33 -2.66 -6.28
CA LYS A 136 -19.36 -2.41 -7.73
C LYS A 136 -19.12 -3.67 -8.59
N LYS A 137 -19.07 -4.87 -8.00
CA LYS A 137 -18.72 -6.14 -8.67
C LYS A 137 -17.40 -6.10 -9.45
N LYS A 138 -16.45 -5.28 -9.02
CA LYS A 138 -15.11 -5.11 -9.62
C LYS A 138 -14.09 -6.10 -9.02
N PHE A 139 -14.47 -7.38 -8.89
CA PHE A 139 -13.64 -8.39 -8.19
C PHE A 139 -12.23 -8.58 -8.77
N THR A 140 -12.03 -8.28 -10.07
CA THR A 140 -10.72 -8.28 -10.71
C THR A 140 -9.72 -7.29 -10.10
N HIS A 141 -10.20 -6.29 -9.36
CA HIS A 141 -9.38 -5.30 -8.67
C HIS A 141 -8.94 -5.81 -7.27
N ILE A 142 -9.64 -6.78 -6.70
CA ILE A 142 -9.33 -7.40 -5.40
C ILE A 142 -8.28 -8.50 -5.61
N THR A 143 -7.10 -8.06 -6.04
CA THR A 143 -5.96 -8.94 -6.32
C THR A 143 -5.31 -9.46 -5.04
N VAL A 144 -4.43 -10.45 -5.17
CA VAL A 144 -3.57 -10.90 -4.05
C VAL A 144 -2.73 -9.74 -3.53
N LEU A 145 -2.14 -8.95 -4.42
CA LEU A 145 -1.39 -7.74 -4.06
C LEU A 145 -2.23 -6.80 -3.19
N HIS A 146 -3.45 -6.48 -3.62
CA HIS A 146 -4.35 -5.58 -2.90
C HIS A 146 -4.64 -6.08 -1.48
N VAL A 147 -5.10 -7.32 -1.34
CA VAL A 147 -5.50 -7.85 -0.03
C VAL A 147 -4.30 -8.02 0.90
N VAL A 148 -3.18 -8.55 0.40
CA VAL A 148 -1.96 -8.73 1.20
C VAL A 148 -1.39 -7.37 1.65
N HIS A 149 -1.33 -6.39 0.74
CA HIS A 149 -0.86 -5.04 1.05
C HIS A 149 -1.68 -4.38 2.17
N HIS A 150 -3.00 -4.30 2.00
CA HIS A 150 -3.86 -3.64 2.99
C HIS A 150 -3.79 -4.35 4.35
N THR A 151 -3.73 -5.69 4.36
CA THR A 151 -3.61 -6.46 5.61
C THR A 151 -2.28 -6.19 6.31
N ILE A 152 -1.17 -6.30 5.58
CA ILE A 152 0.17 -6.12 6.15
C ILE A 152 0.36 -4.69 6.63
N VAL A 153 0.03 -3.66 5.83
CA VAL A 153 0.28 -2.26 6.21
C VAL A 153 -0.42 -1.87 7.51
N VAL A 154 -1.67 -2.31 7.73
CA VAL A 154 -2.40 -2.06 8.98
C VAL A 154 -1.76 -2.83 10.15
N PHE A 155 -1.42 -4.10 9.95
CA PHE A 155 -0.74 -4.91 10.96
C PHE A 155 0.62 -4.33 11.36
N SER A 156 1.46 -3.99 10.38
CA SER A 156 2.76 -3.37 10.58
C SER A 156 2.60 -2.04 11.29
N GLY A 157 1.66 -1.18 10.86
CA GLY A 157 1.43 0.13 11.47
C GLY A 157 1.09 0.02 12.96
N TRP A 158 0.21 -0.90 13.33
CA TRP A 158 -0.09 -1.18 14.74
C TRP A 158 1.12 -1.71 15.50
N MET A 159 1.86 -2.66 14.91
CA MET A 159 3.06 -3.23 15.54
C MET A 159 4.14 -2.16 15.75
N PHE A 160 4.40 -1.30 14.75
CA PHE A 160 5.36 -0.21 14.89
C PHE A 160 4.91 0.80 15.94
N LEU A 161 3.63 1.20 15.99
CA LEU A 161 3.13 2.06 17.07
C LEU A 161 3.38 1.46 18.46
N GLN A 162 3.31 0.14 18.60
CA GLN A 162 3.51 -0.56 19.86
C GLN A 162 4.97 -0.70 20.27
N PHE A 163 5.93 -0.79 19.33
CA PHE A 163 7.31 -1.16 19.66
C PHE A 163 8.37 -0.17 19.17
N GLY A 164 8.01 0.77 18.31
CA GLY A 164 8.97 1.72 17.74
C GLY A 164 8.34 2.70 16.78
N GLY A 165 7.26 3.36 17.20
CA GLY A 165 6.45 4.28 16.39
C GLY A 165 7.11 5.64 16.20
N ASP A 166 8.44 5.66 16.20
CA ASP A 166 9.25 6.86 16.29
C ASP A 166 10.58 6.63 15.55
N GLY A 167 11.35 7.68 15.30
CA GLY A 167 12.66 7.61 14.67
C GLY A 167 12.64 7.21 13.20
N GLN A 168 13.48 6.23 12.81
CA GLN A 168 13.75 5.88 11.40
C GLN A 168 12.49 5.62 10.55
N VAL A 169 11.46 4.99 11.13
CA VAL A 169 10.24 4.62 10.39
C VAL A 169 9.40 5.82 9.96
N VAL A 170 9.55 6.97 10.62
CA VAL A 170 8.75 8.17 10.38
C VAL A 170 8.95 8.69 8.95
N PHE A 171 10.17 8.63 8.42
CA PHE A 171 10.44 8.99 7.03
C PHE A 171 9.65 8.13 6.04
N GLY A 172 9.58 6.82 6.28
CA GLY A 172 8.80 5.90 5.46
C GLY A 172 7.31 6.20 5.49
N VAL A 173 6.78 6.61 6.65
CA VAL A 173 5.38 7.04 6.80
C VAL A 173 5.11 8.34 6.03
N CYS A 174 6.00 9.32 6.10
CA CYS A 174 5.90 10.56 5.32
C CYS A 174 5.87 10.28 3.82
N LEU A 175 6.82 9.46 3.33
CA LEU A 175 6.89 9.14 1.91
C LEU A 175 5.67 8.33 1.44
N ASN A 176 5.16 7.42 2.29
CA ASN A 176 3.92 6.70 2.01
C ASN A 176 2.71 7.63 1.94
N SER A 177 2.57 8.55 2.89
CA SER A 177 1.50 9.56 2.89
C SER A 177 1.56 10.39 1.61
N PHE A 178 2.75 10.84 1.22
CA PHE A 178 2.96 11.61 0.00
C PHE A 178 2.51 10.87 -1.27
N VAL A 179 2.90 9.60 -1.42
CA VAL A 179 2.46 8.82 -2.59
C VAL A 179 0.96 8.51 -2.54
N HIS A 180 0.38 8.34 -1.36
CA HIS A 180 -1.06 8.17 -1.20
C HIS A 180 -1.84 9.44 -1.60
N ILE A 181 -1.32 10.65 -1.35
CA ILE A 181 -1.91 11.90 -1.88
C ILE A 181 -2.01 11.81 -3.41
N ILE A 182 -0.92 11.43 -4.09
CA ILE A 182 -0.89 11.33 -5.56
C ILE A 182 -1.85 10.22 -6.05
N MET A 183 -1.86 9.07 -5.40
CA MET A 183 -2.69 7.92 -5.76
C MET A 183 -4.19 8.24 -5.61
N TYR A 184 -4.61 8.76 -4.47
CA TYR A 184 -6.02 9.09 -4.23
C TYR A 184 -6.47 10.30 -5.04
N THR A 185 -5.58 11.24 -5.35
CA THR A 185 -5.87 12.31 -6.32
C THR A 185 -6.17 11.71 -7.69
N TYR A 186 -5.38 10.74 -8.15
CA TYR A 186 -5.66 10.02 -9.40
C TYR A 186 -7.03 9.33 -9.36
N TYR A 187 -7.38 8.64 -8.27
CA TYR A 187 -8.67 7.95 -8.14
C TYR A 187 -9.87 8.92 -8.06
N PHE A 188 -9.70 10.06 -7.37
CA PHE A 188 -10.69 11.13 -7.35
C PHE A 188 -10.95 11.66 -8.76
N LEU A 189 -9.90 12.02 -9.49
CA LEU A 189 -10.00 12.50 -10.87
C LEU A 189 -10.61 11.46 -11.80
N ALA A 190 -10.29 10.17 -11.61
CA ALA A 190 -10.88 9.09 -12.39
C ALA A 190 -12.40 8.97 -12.18
N CYS A 191 -12.93 9.44 -11.05
CA CYS A 191 -14.37 9.44 -10.79
C CYS A 191 -15.12 10.60 -11.45
N LEU A 192 -14.44 11.67 -11.91
CA LEU A 192 -15.09 12.82 -12.56
C LEU A 192 -15.67 12.50 -13.96
N GLY A 193 -15.40 11.30 -14.48
CA GLY A 193 -16.02 10.77 -15.69
C GLY A 193 -15.14 10.85 -16.94
N PRO A 194 -15.68 10.48 -18.11
CA PRO A 194 -14.91 10.34 -19.36
C PRO A 194 -14.19 11.63 -19.79
N SER A 195 -14.78 12.80 -19.48
CA SER A 195 -14.22 14.11 -19.79
C SER A 195 -12.86 14.36 -19.11
N VAL A 196 -12.66 13.81 -17.90
CA VAL A 196 -11.41 13.94 -17.15
C VAL A 196 -10.51 12.71 -17.35
N GLN A 197 -11.08 11.51 -17.45
CA GLN A 197 -10.33 10.26 -17.61
C GLN A 197 -9.40 10.27 -18.83
N LYS A 198 -9.76 10.98 -19.91
CA LYS A 198 -8.90 11.12 -21.10
C LYS A 198 -7.54 11.79 -20.80
N TYR A 199 -7.46 12.62 -19.76
CA TYR A 199 -6.22 13.28 -19.35
C TYR A 199 -5.38 12.43 -18.37
N LEU A 200 -5.90 11.28 -17.91
CA LEU A 200 -5.24 10.41 -16.92
C LEU A 200 -4.29 9.38 -17.56
N TRP A 201 -3.55 9.79 -18.59
CA TRP A 201 -2.56 8.96 -19.31
C TRP A 201 -1.38 8.53 -18.42
N TRP A 202 -1.16 9.25 -17.31
CA TRP A 202 -0.02 9.06 -16.42
C TRP A 202 -0.19 7.95 -15.38
N LYS A 203 -1.24 7.11 -15.48
CA LYS A 203 -1.46 5.94 -14.61
C LYS A 203 -0.22 5.05 -14.46
N ARG A 204 0.54 4.87 -15.54
CA ARG A 204 1.76 4.05 -15.52
C ARG A 204 2.87 4.69 -14.67
N TYR A 205 2.96 6.01 -14.65
CA TYR A 205 3.95 6.72 -13.84
C TYR A 205 3.60 6.66 -12.37
N LEU A 206 2.31 6.65 -12.01
CA LEU A 206 1.87 6.41 -10.64
C LEU A 206 2.46 5.10 -10.08
N THR A 207 2.33 3.99 -10.82
CA THR A 207 2.91 2.71 -10.38
C THR A 207 4.44 2.74 -10.29
N ARG A 208 5.10 3.52 -11.15
CA ARG A 208 6.57 3.71 -11.06
C ARG A 208 6.97 4.49 -9.81
N VAL A 209 6.21 5.53 -9.45
CA VAL A 209 6.42 6.31 -8.22
C VAL A 209 6.23 5.41 -6.99
N GLN A 210 5.20 4.56 -6.97
CA GLN A 210 4.98 3.58 -5.89
C GLN A 210 6.14 2.58 -5.77
N ILE A 211 6.64 2.05 -6.88
CA ILE A 211 7.83 1.16 -6.86
C ILE A 211 9.07 1.92 -6.36
N GLY A 212 9.29 3.14 -6.85
CA GLY A 212 10.40 3.99 -6.42
C GLY A 212 10.35 4.30 -4.91
N GLN A 213 9.17 4.58 -4.38
CA GLN A 213 8.95 4.75 -2.95
C GLN A 213 9.44 3.54 -2.15
N PHE A 214 9.05 2.31 -2.52
CA PHE A 214 9.48 1.13 -1.76
C PHE A 214 10.99 0.95 -1.79
N ILE A 215 11.65 1.23 -2.91
CA ILE A 215 13.12 1.17 -3.02
C ILE A 215 13.76 2.19 -2.07
N VAL A 216 13.26 3.43 -2.05
CA VAL A 216 13.76 4.49 -1.16
C VAL A 216 13.53 4.13 0.31
N ILE A 217 12.35 3.60 0.66
CA ILE A 217 12.04 3.15 2.02
C ILE A 217 12.96 2.01 2.46
N ILE A 218 13.20 1.02 1.59
CA ILE A 218 14.11 -0.09 1.90
C ILE A 218 15.53 0.45 2.13
N ALA A 219 16.04 1.29 1.22
CA ALA A 219 17.37 1.87 1.35
C ALA A 219 17.52 2.66 2.66
N HIS A 220 16.53 3.49 2.99
CA HIS A 220 16.52 4.27 4.23
C HIS A 220 16.43 3.39 5.49
N ALA A 221 15.58 2.36 5.47
CA ALA A 221 15.41 1.43 6.58
C ALA A 221 16.65 0.56 6.84
N LEU A 222 17.52 0.36 5.84
CA LEU A 222 18.78 -0.38 5.99
C LEU A 222 19.90 0.46 6.64
N ILE A 223 19.79 1.79 6.66
CA ILE A 223 20.86 2.67 7.20
C ILE A 223 21.24 2.30 8.64
N PRO A 224 20.31 2.08 9.60
CA PRO A 224 20.69 1.80 10.98
C PRO A 224 21.29 0.40 11.21
N ILE A 225 21.33 -0.45 10.18
CA ILE A 225 22.09 -1.72 10.22
C ILE A 225 23.59 -1.42 10.10
N PHE A 226 23.96 -0.42 9.30
CA PHE A 226 25.35 -0.06 9.01
C PHE A 226 25.86 1.11 9.85
N VAL A 227 24.97 2.00 10.29
CA VAL A 227 25.28 3.18 11.09
C VAL A 227 24.52 3.10 12.41
N ASP A 228 25.21 3.10 13.54
CA ASP A 228 24.52 3.09 14.82
C ASP A 228 24.00 4.50 15.15
N CYS A 229 22.67 4.66 15.09
CA CYS A 229 21.97 5.85 15.55
C CYS A 229 20.96 5.53 16.66
N GLY A 230 21.05 4.36 17.30
CA GLY A 230 20.15 3.97 18.40
C GLY A 230 18.75 3.51 17.95
N TYR A 231 18.58 3.12 16.68
CA TYR A 231 17.36 2.46 16.22
C TYR A 231 17.48 0.93 16.40
N PRO A 232 16.53 0.23 17.06
CA PRO A 232 16.60 -1.20 17.30
C PRO A 232 16.62 -2.00 16.00
N ARG A 233 17.71 -2.74 15.79
CA ARG A 233 17.91 -3.58 14.59
C ARG A 233 16.83 -4.65 14.43
N VAL A 234 16.28 -5.16 15.54
CA VAL A 234 15.17 -6.14 15.53
C VAL A 234 13.96 -5.62 14.76
N LEU A 235 13.60 -4.35 14.96
CA LEU A 235 12.47 -3.73 14.25
C LEU A 235 12.72 -3.62 12.74
N ILE A 236 13.97 -3.38 12.34
CA ILE A 236 14.37 -3.35 10.93
C ILE A 236 14.28 -4.75 10.32
N CYS A 237 14.78 -5.77 11.03
CA CYS A 237 14.70 -7.16 10.59
C CYS A 237 13.25 -7.63 10.41
N VAL A 238 12.31 -7.07 11.18
CA VAL A 238 10.87 -7.30 11.02
C VAL A 238 10.30 -6.48 9.85
N ALA A 239 10.71 -5.23 9.67
CA ALA A 239 10.22 -4.33 8.61
C ALA A 239 10.59 -4.80 7.19
N ILE A 240 11.87 -5.08 6.96
CA ILE A 240 12.45 -5.26 5.61
C ILE A 240 11.78 -6.39 4.83
N PRO A 241 11.58 -7.61 5.39
CA PRO A 241 10.92 -8.69 4.67
C PRO A 241 9.52 -8.33 4.19
N GLN A 242 8.78 -7.56 4.98
CA GLN A 242 7.42 -7.12 4.66
C GLN A 242 7.44 -6.14 3.48
N VAL A 243 8.33 -5.14 3.51
CA VAL A 243 8.44 -4.16 2.42
C VAL A 243 8.95 -4.81 1.12
N VAL A 244 9.89 -5.76 1.22
CA VAL A 244 10.40 -6.53 0.07
C VAL A 244 9.31 -7.39 -0.57
N LEU A 245 8.47 -8.06 0.24
CA LEU A 245 7.33 -8.82 -0.26
C LEU A 245 6.38 -7.94 -1.07
N ILE A 246 6.01 -6.77 -0.53
CA ILE A 246 5.13 -5.81 -1.21
C ILE A 246 5.78 -5.29 -2.50
N LEU A 247 7.06 -4.93 -2.48
CA LEU A 247 7.80 -4.52 -3.66
C LEU A 247 7.75 -5.62 -4.75
N GLY A 248 8.00 -6.88 -4.39
CA GLY A 248 7.91 -8.01 -5.32
C GLY A 248 6.54 -8.14 -5.96
N LEU A 249 5.47 -7.97 -5.19
CA LEU A 249 4.09 -8.01 -5.70
C LEU A 249 3.79 -6.82 -6.64
N PHE A 250 4.27 -5.61 -6.33
CA PHE A 250 4.14 -4.44 -7.20
C PHE A 250 4.92 -4.58 -8.51
N VAL A 251 6.16 -5.08 -8.45
CA VAL A 251 6.98 -5.36 -9.64
C VAL A 251 6.28 -6.40 -10.51
N ASN A 252 5.79 -7.49 -9.93
CA ASN A 252 5.02 -8.51 -10.63
C ASN A 252 3.77 -7.90 -11.30
N PHE A 253 3.00 -7.08 -10.58
CA PHE A 253 1.85 -6.36 -11.13
C PHE A 253 2.24 -5.47 -12.32
N TYR A 254 3.34 -4.72 -12.20
CA TYR A 254 3.82 -3.83 -13.27
C TYR A 254 4.26 -4.61 -14.52
N VAL A 255 5.01 -5.69 -14.33
CA VAL A 255 5.44 -6.58 -15.43
C VAL A 255 4.23 -7.16 -16.15
N GLN A 256 3.26 -7.71 -15.41
CA GLN A 256 2.07 -8.31 -16.01
C GLN A 256 1.16 -7.29 -16.71
N SER A 257 0.92 -6.15 -16.07
CA SER A 257 -0.05 -5.16 -16.55
C SER A 257 0.49 -4.26 -17.67
N TYR A 258 1.79 -3.95 -17.68
CA TYR A 258 2.35 -2.97 -18.61
C TYR A 258 3.40 -3.54 -19.57
N ILE A 259 4.23 -4.49 -19.15
CA ILE A 259 5.28 -5.04 -20.03
C ILE A 259 4.71 -6.16 -20.90
N LYS A 260 4.15 -7.21 -20.29
CA LYS A 260 3.62 -8.36 -21.03
C LYS A 260 2.46 -7.98 -21.95
N ARG A 261 1.53 -7.14 -21.49
CA ARG A 261 0.42 -6.64 -22.33
C ARG A 261 0.90 -5.80 -23.52
N ARG A 262 1.93 -4.96 -23.34
CA ARG A 262 2.51 -4.19 -24.44
C ARG A 262 3.15 -5.12 -25.48
N ASN A 263 3.92 -6.10 -25.02
CA ASN A 263 4.60 -7.04 -25.92
C ASN A 263 3.59 -7.91 -26.67
N ALA A 264 2.51 -8.36 -26.03
CA ALA A 264 1.42 -9.09 -26.69
C ALA A 264 0.63 -8.21 -27.69
N GLY A 265 0.48 -6.91 -27.40
CA GLY A 265 -0.10 -5.95 -28.34
C GLY A 265 0.79 -5.72 -29.56
N ALA A 266 2.10 -5.56 -29.34
CA ALA A 266 3.09 -5.41 -30.41
C ALA A 266 3.16 -6.65 -31.31
N ASP A 267 3.16 -7.85 -30.73
CA ASP A 267 3.18 -9.12 -31.48
C ASP A 267 1.91 -9.31 -32.33
N LYS A 268 0.74 -8.86 -31.84
CA LYS A 268 -0.50 -8.84 -32.62
C LYS A 268 -0.44 -7.87 -33.80
N THR A 269 0.12 -6.67 -33.60
CA THR A 269 0.29 -5.68 -34.68
C THR A 269 1.29 -6.17 -35.73
N THR A 270 2.40 -6.78 -35.32
CA THR A 270 3.38 -7.38 -36.24
C THR A 270 2.77 -8.54 -37.03
N LYS A 271 1.99 -9.41 -36.39
CA LYS A 271 1.29 -10.52 -37.07
C LYS A 271 0.21 -10.02 -38.05
N MET A 272 -0.54 -8.98 -37.71
CA MET A 272 -1.51 -8.35 -38.64
C MET A 272 -0.81 -7.70 -39.84
N SER A 273 0.31 -6.99 -39.63
CA SER A 273 1.12 -6.42 -40.73
C SER A 273 1.63 -7.53 -41.65
N SER A 274 2.22 -8.59 -41.10
CA SER A 274 2.73 -9.71 -41.91
C SER A 274 1.63 -10.50 -42.65
N ALA A 275 0.41 -10.53 -42.11
CA ALA A 275 -0.74 -11.14 -42.77
C ALA A 275 -1.30 -10.27 -43.91
N GLN A 276 -1.26 -8.94 -43.77
CA GLN A 276 -1.61 -8.00 -44.85
C GLN A 276 -0.56 -8.02 -45.97
N ASP A 277 0.73 -8.09 -45.64
CA ASP A 277 1.81 -8.17 -46.64
C ASP A 277 1.81 -9.53 -47.39
N GLY A 278 1.49 -10.63 -46.69
CA GLY A 278 1.32 -11.95 -47.30
C GLY A 278 0.07 -12.11 -48.16
N ALA A 279 -1.01 -11.38 -47.88
CA ALA A 279 -2.21 -11.35 -48.71
C ALA A 279 -2.00 -10.54 -50.01
N SER A 280 -1.12 -9.54 -50.00
CA SER A 280 -0.80 -8.74 -51.19
C SER A 280 0.09 -9.47 -52.21
N MET A 281 0.83 -10.52 -51.81
CA MET A 281 1.68 -11.29 -52.73
C MET A 281 0.96 -12.44 -53.46
N ASN A 282 -0.21 -12.88 -53.00
CA ASN A 282 -0.96 -13.98 -53.65
C ASN A 282 -2.01 -13.52 -54.68
N GLY A 283 -2.12 -12.22 -54.94
CA GLY A 283 -3.07 -11.65 -55.92
C GLY A 283 -2.53 -11.45 -57.34
N ALA A 284 -1.23 -11.67 -57.61
CA ALA A 284 -0.59 -11.26 -58.86
C ALA A 284 -0.31 -12.40 -59.87
N VAL A 285 -0.80 -13.62 -59.65
CA VAL A 285 -0.59 -14.73 -60.60
C VAL A 285 -1.88 -15.50 -60.84
N LYS A 286 -2.72 -15.01 -61.74
CA LYS A 286 -3.63 -15.84 -62.55
C LYS A 286 -4.27 -15.02 -63.67
N GLY A 287 -3.97 -15.39 -64.91
CA GLY A 287 -4.87 -15.14 -66.03
C GLY A 287 -4.32 -14.28 -67.16
N MET A 288 -3.23 -14.71 -67.79
CA MET A 288 -2.96 -14.30 -69.17
C MET A 288 -2.59 -15.55 -69.96
N ASP A 289 -3.61 -16.30 -70.39
CA ASP A 289 -3.48 -17.17 -71.55
C ASP A 289 -4.83 -17.64 -72.12
N LYS A 290 -4.87 -17.63 -73.46
CA LYS A 290 -5.83 -18.24 -74.42
C LYS A 290 -7.01 -17.42 -74.99
N LYS A 291 -6.72 -16.90 -76.20
CA LYS A 291 -7.27 -17.27 -77.54
C LYS A 291 -8.76 -17.01 -77.91
N LYS A 292 -8.87 -16.34 -79.07
CA LYS A 292 -9.77 -16.56 -80.22
C LYS A 292 -11.29 -16.33 -80.03
N SER A 293 -11.80 -15.24 -80.61
CA SER A 293 -12.54 -15.21 -81.88
C SER A 293 -12.69 -13.77 -82.35
#